data_AF-A0A8X7N4K5-F1
#
_entry.id   AF-A0A8X7N4K5-F1
#
_cell.length_a   1.000
_cell.length_b   1.000
_cell.length_c   1.000
_cell.angle_alpha   90.00
_cell.angle_beta   90.00
_cell.angle_gamma   90.00
#
_symmetry.space_group_name_H-M   'P 1'
#
loop_
_entity.id
_entity.type
_entity.pdbx_description
1 polymer ?
#
loop_
_entity_poly.entity_id
_entity_poly.type
_entity_poly.pdbx_seq_one_letter_code
_entity_poly.pdbx_strand_id
1 'polypeptide(L)'
;MPADPYARLLNLMMPFHNRFRLTYATIQGTLKNPQIQALPHRQLTTLLHQTLALAQHLDGHHQIEEAYIFPQLAVRMPQFGKGHIEEHETMHRSLVELRNYARTVERTLTGSQGRKAMNDGAGQALPSSSGDEEGEDGERKRKEWPTAIFDSGRFQRLVDELGAALFPHLEAEETSLRPSNMKAAGFTPEELNSIPV
;
A
#
# COMPACT_ATOMS: atom_id res chain seq x y z
N MET A 1 -25.18 -2.23 -23.66
CA MET A 1 -24.45 -1.08 -24.23
C MET A 1 -23.04 -1.56 -24.53
N PRO A 2 -22.50 -1.42 -25.76
CA PRO A 2 -21.09 -1.68 -25.99
C PRO A 2 -20.26 -0.76 -25.08
N ALA A 3 -19.18 -1.28 -24.50
CA ALA A 3 -18.28 -0.48 -23.68
C ALA A 3 -17.68 0.66 -24.54
N ASP A 4 -17.62 1.88 -24.00
CA ASP A 4 -16.97 3.00 -24.69
C ASP A 4 -15.49 2.63 -24.89
N PRO A 5 -15.00 2.47 -26.14
CA PRO A 5 -13.61 2.09 -26.40
C PRO A 5 -12.62 3.11 -25.84
N TYR A 6 -13.03 4.37 -25.72
CA TYR A 6 -12.22 5.43 -25.12
C TYR A 6 -12.12 5.32 -23.59
N ALA A 7 -12.97 4.51 -22.96
CA ALA A 7 -12.91 4.21 -21.53
C ALA A 7 -12.12 2.94 -21.22
N ARG A 8 -11.64 2.21 -22.24
CA ARG A 8 -10.99 0.89 -22.07
C ARG A 8 -9.83 0.93 -21.07
N LEU A 9 -8.85 1.81 -21.30
CA LEU A 9 -7.66 1.89 -20.45
C LEU A 9 -8.02 2.27 -19.01
N LEU A 10 -8.84 3.32 -18.84
CA LEU A 10 -9.33 3.71 -17.51
C LEU A 10 -10.03 2.55 -16.80
N ASN A 11 -10.96 1.87 -17.48
CA ASN A 11 -11.70 0.74 -16.89
C ASN A 11 -10.80 -0.44 -16.50
N LEU A 12 -9.67 -0.62 -17.19
CA LEU A 12 -8.67 -1.63 -16.85
C LEU A 12 -7.78 -1.21 -15.67
N MET A 13 -7.48 0.07 -15.54
CA MET A 13 -6.70 0.61 -14.41
C MET A 13 -7.51 0.63 -13.10
N MET A 14 -8.80 0.99 -13.17
CA MET A 14 -9.63 1.21 -11.98
C MET A 14 -9.61 0.03 -10.97
N PRO A 15 -9.69 -1.26 -11.36
CA PRO A 15 -9.58 -2.36 -10.41
C PRO A 15 -8.27 -2.38 -9.61
N PHE A 16 -7.12 -2.09 -10.24
CA PHE A 16 -5.82 -2.02 -9.57
C PHE A 16 -5.78 -0.83 -8.63
N HIS A 17 -6.14 0.36 -9.13
CA HIS A 17 -6.12 1.60 -8.36
C HIS A 17 -7.05 1.51 -7.14
N ASN A 18 -8.26 0.99 -7.32
CA ASN A 18 -9.20 0.78 -6.22
C ASN A 18 -8.67 -0.23 -5.19
N ARG A 19 -7.96 -1.27 -5.65
CA ARG A 19 -7.32 -2.23 -4.75
C ARG A 19 -6.22 -1.56 -3.93
N PHE A 20 -5.39 -0.71 -4.54
CA PHE A 20 -4.38 0.05 -3.80
C PHE A 20 -4.98 0.94 -2.73
N ARG A 21 -6.02 1.71 -3.07
CA ARG A 21 -6.75 2.56 -2.10
C ARG A 21 -7.30 1.74 -0.94
N LEU A 22 -7.92 0.60 -1.23
CA LEU A 22 -8.49 -0.28 -0.20
C LEU A 22 -7.41 -0.89 0.71
N THR A 23 -6.32 -1.39 0.14
CA THR A 23 -5.21 -1.96 0.91
C THR A 23 -4.52 -0.89 1.75
N TYR A 24 -4.27 0.29 1.19
CA TYR A 24 -3.77 1.44 1.95
C TYR A 24 -4.69 1.79 3.12
N ALA A 25 -6.00 1.93 2.87
CA ALA A 25 -6.96 2.27 3.92
C ALA A 25 -7.02 1.21 5.04
N THR A 26 -6.84 -0.07 4.70
CA THR A 26 -6.76 -1.17 5.68
C THR A 26 -5.52 -1.07 6.56
N ILE A 27 -4.35 -0.81 5.95
CA ILE A 27 -3.09 -0.59 6.67
C ILE A 27 -3.24 0.62 7.59
N GLN A 28 -3.72 1.74 7.06
CA GLN A 28 -3.91 2.98 7.80
C GLN A 28 -4.92 2.83 8.94
N GLY A 29 -6.01 2.09 8.73
CA GLY A 29 -6.98 1.78 9.78
C GLY A 29 -6.37 0.97 10.93
N THR A 30 -5.46 0.05 10.61
CA THR A 30 -4.74 -0.71 11.63
C THR A 30 -3.76 0.18 12.40
N LEU A 31 -3.03 1.06 11.72
CA LEU A 31 -2.06 1.96 12.35
C LEU A 31 -2.69 3.02 13.26
N LYS A 32 -3.94 3.43 12.97
CA LYS A 32 -4.73 4.33 13.83
C LYS A 32 -5.22 3.69 15.14
N ASN A 33 -5.02 2.39 15.33
CA ASN A 33 -5.35 1.73 16.59
C ASN A 33 -4.48 2.33 17.72
N PRO A 34 -5.07 2.87 18.81
CA PRO A 34 -4.30 3.38 19.95
C PRO A 34 -3.36 2.35 20.59
N GLN A 35 -3.63 1.06 20.40
CA GLN A 35 -2.82 -0.06 20.86
C GLN A 35 -1.92 -0.63 19.76
N ILE A 36 -1.62 0.13 18.70
CA ILE A 36 -0.76 -0.30 17.58
C ILE A 36 0.61 -0.80 18.06
N GLN A 37 1.20 -0.13 19.04
CA GLN A 37 2.48 -0.50 19.62
C GLN A 37 2.41 -1.81 20.42
N ALA A 38 1.21 -2.22 20.87
CA ALA A 38 0.92 -3.47 21.56
C ALA A 38 0.00 -4.39 20.74
N LEU A 39 0.18 -4.47 19.41
CA LEU A 39 -0.59 -5.42 18.60
C LEU A 39 -0.25 -6.88 18.95
N PRO A 40 -1.23 -7.81 18.87
CA PRO A 40 -0.93 -9.24 18.88
C PRO A 40 0.03 -9.61 17.76
N HIS A 41 0.93 -10.58 18.00
CA HIS A 41 1.94 -10.99 17.02
C HIS A 41 1.34 -11.34 15.66
N ARG A 42 0.26 -12.13 15.63
CA ARG A 42 -0.43 -12.49 14.39
C ARG A 42 -0.93 -11.27 13.62
N GLN A 43 -1.46 -10.24 14.31
CA GLN A 43 -1.96 -9.04 13.65
C GLN A 43 -0.82 -8.17 13.10
N LEU A 44 0.28 -8.04 13.86
CA LEU A 44 1.48 -7.36 13.37
C LEU A 44 2.04 -8.05 12.13
N THR A 45 2.15 -9.37 12.13
CA THR A 45 2.58 -10.14 10.95
C THR A 45 1.65 -9.92 9.75
N THR A 46 0.33 -9.94 9.97
CA THR A 46 -0.64 -9.64 8.89
C THR A 46 -0.44 -8.23 8.32
N LEU A 47 -0.25 -7.22 9.18
CA LEU A 47 0.00 -5.84 8.77
C LEU A 47 1.27 -5.72 7.91
N LEU A 48 2.34 -6.39 8.30
CA LEU A 48 3.61 -6.41 7.54
C LEU A 48 3.42 -7.08 6.19
N HIS A 49 2.77 -8.24 6.13
CA HIS A 49 2.49 -8.93 4.87
C HIS A 49 1.60 -8.10 3.94
N GLN A 50 0.56 -7.45 4.46
CA GLN A 50 -0.30 -6.55 3.66
C GLN A 50 0.51 -5.38 3.07
N THR A 51 1.43 -4.82 3.85
CA THR A 51 2.30 -3.72 3.42
C THR A 51 3.28 -4.18 2.33
N LEU A 52 3.92 -5.33 2.51
CA LEU A 52 4.84 -5.89 1.52
C LEU A 52 4.12 -6.24 0.21
N ALA A 53 2.91 -6.79 0.30
CA ALA A 53 2.08 -7.09 -0.87
C ALA A 53 1.66 -5.81 -1.60
N LEU A 54 1.26 -4.76 -0.87
CA LEU A 54 0.97 -3.46 -1.47
C LEU A 54 2.18 -2.91 -2.24
N ALA A 55 3.35 -2.90 -1.60
CA ALA A 55 4.58 -2.40 -2.23
C ALA A 55 4.96 -3.20 -3.48
N GLN A 56 4.84 -4.53 -3.44
CA GLN A 56 5.12 -5.38 -4.60
C GLN A 56 4.14 -5.13 -5.76
N HIS A 57 2.85 -4.99 -5.48
CA HIS A 57 1.86 -4.77 -6.54
C HIS A 57 1.95 -3.38 -7.14
N LEU A 58 2.21 -2.33 -6.33
CA LEU A 58 2.51 -1.00 -6.86
C LEU A 58 3.77 -1.04 -7.72
N ASP A 59 4.85 -1.67 -7.27
CA ASP A 59 6.07 -1.76 -8.08
C ASP A 59 5.82 -2.43 -9.43
N GLY A 60 5.13 -3.57 -9.45
CA GLY A 60 4.87 -4.30 -10.69
C GLY A 60 3.91 -3.58 -11.64
N HIS A 61 2.89 -2.91 -11.10
CA HIS A 61 1.91 -2.16 -11.89
C HIS A 61 2.56 -1.01 -12.66
N HIS A 62 3.30 -0.16 -11.97
CA HIS A 62 3.95 0.99 -12.58
C HIS A 62 5.10 0.58 -13.52
N GLN A 63 5.79 -0.52 -13.23
CA GLN A 63 6.77 -1.09 -14.17
C GLN A 63 6.14 -1.51 -15.51
N ILE A 64 4.93 -2.09 -15.47
CA ILE A 64 4.21 -2.46 -16.69
C ILE A 64 3.79 -1.20 -17.47
N GLU A 65 3.29 -0.19 -16.76
CA GLU A 65 2.91 1.09 -17.36
C GLU A 65 4.08 1.76 -18.07
N GLU A 66 5.19 1.94 -17.36
CA GLU A 66 6.39 2.58 -17.91
C GLU A 66 6.99 1.82 -19.10
N ALA A 67 6.98 0.48 -19.03
CA ALA A 67 7.58 -0.34 -20.07
C ALA A 67 6.71 -0.47 -21.33
N TYR A 68 5.37 -0.52 -21.18
CA TYR A 68 4.49 -0.96 -22.25
C TYR A 68 3.34 -0.02 -22.58
N ILE A 69 2.81 0.74 -21.60
CA ILE A 69 1.59 1.55 -21.79
C ILE A 69 1.96 3.01 -22.06
N PHE A 70 2.73 3.62 -21.16
CA PHE A 70 3.08 5.03 -21.21
C PHE A 70 3.82 5.44 -22.49
N PRO A 71 4.76 4.64 -23.04
CA PRO A 71 5.40 4.98 -24.31
C PRO A 71 4.40 5.12 -25.47
N GLN A 72 3.33 4.33 -25.49
CA GLN A 72 2.29 4.41 -26.53
C GLN A 72 1.41 5.65 -26.34
N LEU A 73 1.07 5.97 -25.09
CA LEU A 73 0.27 7.16 -24.76
C LEU A 73 1.05 8.47 -24.99
N ALA A 74 2.35 8.46 -24.72
CA ALA A 74 3.24 9.62 -24.84
C ALA A 74 3.31 10.20 -26.26
N VAL A 75 3.00 9.40 -27.29
CA VAL A 75 2.95 9.85 -28.69
C VAL A 75 1.99 11.02 -28.90
N ARG A 76 0.86 11.02 -28.17
CA ARG A 76 -0.17 12.08 -28.26
C ARG A 76 -0.35 12.85 -26.95
N MET A 77 0.10 12.30 -25.83
CA MET A 77 -0.05 12.87 -24.49
C MET A 77 1.30 12.89 -23.77
N PRO A 78 2.16 13.90 -24.03
CA PRO A 78 3.55 13.93 -23.57
C PRO A 78 3.74 13.80 -22.05
N GLN A 79 2.72 14.09 -21.25
CA GLN A 79 2.76 13.89 -19.80
C GLN A 79 3.01 12.42 -19.39
N PHE A 80 2.63 11.44 -20.22
CA PHE A 80 2.98 10.03 -19.96
C PHE A 80 4.46 9.72 -20.20
N GLY A 81 5.19 10.57 -20.94
CA GLY A 81 6.63 10.42 -21.15
C GLY A 81 7.50 11.21 -20.17
N LYS A 82 6.91 12.01 -19.28
CA LYS A 82 7.65 12.83 -18.31
C LYS A 82 6.91 13.03 -16.98
N GLY A 83 5.73 13.64 -17.01
CA GLY A 83 4.98 13.98 -15.79
C GLY A 83 4.64 12.76 -14.93
N HIS A 84 3.96 11.76 -15.50
CA HIS A 84 3.61 10.53 -14.77
C HIS A 84 4.85 9.69 -14.40
N ILE A 85 5.93 9.77 -15.19
CA ILE A 85 7.22 9.15 -14.84
C ILE A 85 7.83 9.79 -13.60
N GLU A 86 7.84 11.13 -13.51
CA GLU A 86 8.34 11.86 -12.33
C GLU A 86 7.49 11.58 -11.07
N GLU A 87 6.17 11.38 -11.25
CA GLU A 87 5.27 10.91 -10.20
C GLU A 87 5.66 9.49 -9.73
N HIS A 88 5.88 8.55 -10.65
CA HIS A 88 6.33 7.18 -10.34
C HIS A 88 7.66 7.17 -9.59
N GLU A 89 8.65 7.94 -10.04
CA GLU A 89 9.96 8.04 -9.37
C GLU A 89 9.80 8.48 -7.90
N THR A 90 8.90 9.44 -7.65
CA THR A 90 8.63 9.93 -6.30
C THR A 90 7.99 8.87 -5.42
N MET A 91 7.00 8.15 -5.95
CA MET A 91 6.34 7.07 -5.21
C MET A 91 7.23 5.82 -5.06
N HIS A 92 8.04 5.44 -6.05
CA HIS A 92 8.98 4.32 -5.89
C HIS A 92 10.00 4.57 -4.78
N ARG A 93 10.45 5.83 -4.60
CA ARG A 93 11.31 6.19 -3.46
C ARG A 93 10.63 5.93 -2.11
N SER A 94 9.37 6.33 -1.94
CA SER A 94 8.64 6.07 -0.68
C SER A 94 8.35 4.57 -0.48
N LEU A 95 8.09 3.84 -1.57
CA LEU A 95 7.91 2.38 -1.53
C LEU A 95 9.15 1.62 -1.09
N VAL A 96 10.35 2.04 -1.54
CA VAL A 96 11.61 1.41 -1.14
C VAL A 96 11.81 1.52 0.37
N GLU A 97 11.61 2.71 0.94
CA GLU A 97 11.77 2.94 2.39
C GLU A 97 10.76 2.14 3.22
N LEU A 98 9.48 2.18 2.83
CA LEU A 98 8.41 1.42 3.48
C LEU A 98 8.66 -0.10 3.44
N ARG A 99 9.04 -0.62 2.27
CA ARG A 99 9.36 -2.04 2.08
C ARG A 99 10.57 -2.47 2.92
N ASN A 100 11.63 -1.67 2.93
CA ASN A 100 12.83 -1.96 3.70
C ASN A 100 12.55 -2.01 5.20
N TYR A 101 11.75 -1.06 5.70
CA TYR A 101 11.29 -1.08 7.08
C TYR A 101 10.48 -2.35 7.38
N ALA A 102 9.42 -2.63 6.61
CA ALA A 102 8.55 -3.79 6.85
C ALA A 102 9.31 -5.12 6.82
N ARG A 103 10.23 -5.33 5.87
CA ARG A 103 11.11 -6.51 5.83
C ARG A 103 12.03 -6.61 7.04
N THR A 104 12.55 -5.48 7.51
CA THR A 104 13.43 -5.45 8.68
C THR A 104 12.66 -5.85 9.94
N VAL A 105 11.44 -5.33 10.12
CA VAL A 105 10.55 -5.71 11.23
C VAL A 105 10.24 -7.21 11.14
N GLU A 106 9.78 -7.70 9.98
CA GLU A 106 9.43 -9.12 9.77
C GLU A 106 10.60 -10.07 10.12
N ARG A 107 11.80 -9.75 9.64
CA ARG A 107 13.02 -10.51 9.95
C ARG A 107 13.36 -10.48 11.44
N THR A 108 13.21 -9.33 12.08
CA THR A 108 13.53 -9.16 13.51
C THR A 108 12.52 -9.90 14.39
N LEU A 109 11.25 -9.87 13.98
CA LEU A 109 10.11 -10.50 14.66
C LEU A 109 10.24 -12.03 14.66
N THR A 110 10.72 -12.62 13.56
CA THR A 110 11.01 -14.06 13.44
C THR A 110 12.35 -14.46 14.07
N GLY A 111 13.22 -13.47 14.34
CA GLY A 111 14.53 -13.64 14.97
C GLY A 111 14.49 -13.92 16.48
N SER A 112 15.67 -13.97 17.10
CA SER A 112 15.82 -14.19 18.55
C SER A 112 15.28 -13.01 19.37
N GLN A 113 15.41 -11.79 18.86
CA GLN A 113 14.88 -10.58 19.50
C GLN A 113 13.35 -10.58 19.58
N GLY A 114 12.65 -10.92 18.49
CA GLY A 114 11.20 -11.07 18.49
C GLY A 114 10.72 -12.15 19.45
N ARG A 115 11.37 -13.33 19.46
CA ARG A 115 11.08 -14.41 20.41
C ARG A 115 11.26 -13.97 21.86
N LYS A 116 12.35 -13.25 22.16
CA LYS A 116 12.58 -12.70 23.50
C LYS A 116 11.47 -11.71 23.89
N ALA A 117 11.15 -10.75 23.02
CA ALA A 117 10.08 -9.78 23.30
C ALA A 117 8.72 -10.47 23.54
N MET A 118 8.43 -11.56 22.80
CA MET A 118 7.23 -12.35 23.03
C MET A 118 7.24 -13.06 24.39
N ASN A 119 8.36 -13.66 24.78
CA ASN A 119 8.51 -14.25 26.12
C ASN A 119 8.38 -13.20 27.23
N ASP A 120 8.81 -11.96 26.95
CA ASP A 120 8.73 -10.85 27.89
C ASP A 120 7.31 -10.23 27.99
N GLY A 121 6.37 -10.62 27.11
CA GLY A 121 4.95 -10.22 27.18
C GLY A 121 4.40 -9.52 25.93
N ALA A 122 5.23 -9.17 24.95
CA ALA A 122 4.77 -8.52 23.72
C ALA A 122 4.05 -9.51 22.79
N GLY A 123 3.10 -9.04 22.01
CA GLY A 123 2.41 -9.88 21.02
C GLY A 123 1.53 -11.02 21.53
N GLN A 124 1.47 -11.28 22.85
CA GLN A 124 0.77 -12.43 23.43
C GLN A 124 -0.76 -12.33 23.26
N ALA A 125 -1.44 -13.47 23.11
CA ALA A 125 -2.90 -13.49 23.23
C ALA A 125 -3.28 -13.17 24.69
N LEU A 126 -4.22 -12.26 24.91
CA LEU A 126 -4.81 -12.11 26.24
C LEU A 126 -5.76 -13.30 26.44
N PRO A 127 -5.78 -13.96 27.61
CA PRO A 127 -6.76 -14.99 27.90
C PRO A 127 -8.17 -14.40 27.78
N SER A 128 -9.11 -15.14 27.19
CA SER A 128 -10.52 -14.74 27.22
C SER A 128 -10.98 -14.68 28.67
N SER A 129 -11.75 -13.65 29.04
CA SER A 129 -12.25 -13.40 30.41
C SER A 129 -13.29 -14.43 30.89
N SER A 130 -13.26 -15.66 30.38
CA SER A 130 -14.12 -16.75 30.79
C SER A 130 -13.44 -17.53 31.91
N GLY A 131 -13.43 -16.96 33.10
CA GLY A 131 -12.89 -17.58 34.31
C GLY A 131 -13.18 -16.69 35.51
N ASP A 132 -14.25 -17.02 36.24
CA ASP A 132 -14.62 -16.43 37.52
C ASP A 132 -13.53 -16.69 38.56
N GLU A 133 -12.57 -15.77 38.68
CA GLU A 133 -11.74 -15.64 39.88
C GLU A 133 -11.59 -14.16 40.21
N GLU A 134 -12.24 -13.74 41.30
CA GLU A 134 -12.08 -12.44 41.94
C GLU A 134 -10.63 -12.28 42.39
N GLY A 135 -9.84 -11.55 41.61
CA GLY A 135 -8.48 -11.10 41.93
C GLY A 135 -8.29 -9.70 41.39
N GLU A 136 -7.62 -8.84 42.18
CA GLU A 136 -7.46 -7.39 42.02
C GLU A 136 -7.53 -6.86 40.56
N ASP A 137 -8.42 -5.89 40.39
CA ASP A 137 -8.88 -5.22 39.17
C ASP A 137 -7.76 -4.46 38.41
N GLY A 138 -6.76 -5.19 37.94
CA GLY A 138 -5.73 -4.70 37.02
C GLY A 138 -6.02 -5.22 35.62
N GLU A 139 -6.51 -4.37 34.72
CA GLU A 139 -6.57 -4.66 33.28
C GLU A 139 -5.23 -5.27 32.82
N ARG A 140 -5.21 -6.57 32.53
CA ARG A 140 -4.03 -7.24 31.98
C ARG A 140 -3.77 -6.69 30.57
N LYS A 141 -2.96 -5.64 30.47
CA LYS A 141 -2.55 -5.03 29.21
C LYS A 141 -1.39 -5.80 28.60
N ARG A 142 -1.46 -6.07 27.30
CA ARG A 142 -0.33 -6.63 26.56
C ARG A 142 0.82 -5.63 26.60
N LYS A 143 2.05 -6.12 26.80
CA LYS A 143 3.22 -5.24 26.70
C LYS A 143 3.43 -4.78 25.26
N GLU A 144 3.94 -3.57 25.13
CA GLU A 144 4.33 -2.99 23.85
C GLU A 144 5.51 -3.74 23.23
N TRP A 145 5.55 -3.78 21.90
CA TRP A 145 6.74 -4.18 21.18
C TRP A 145 7.87 -3.17 21.43
N PRO A 146 9.12 -3.59 21.63
CA PRO A 146 10.25 -2.67 21.65
C PRO A 146 10.36 -1.91 20.32
N THR A 147 10.60 -0.60 20.36
CA THR A 147 10.74 0.24 19.14
C THR A 147 11.90 -0.19 18.24
N ALA A 148 12.92 -0.83 18.81
CA ALA A 148 14.00 -1.46 18.05
C ALA A 148 13.53 -2.65 17.17
N ILE A 149 12.37 -3.24 17.48
CA ILE A 149 11.74 -4.30 16.68
C ILE A 149 10.65 -3.70 15.79
N PHE A 150 9.75 -2.92 16.38
CA PHE A 150 8.61 -2.31 15.71
C PHE A 150 8.39 -0.92 16.27
N ASP A 151 8.59 0.11 15.46
CA ASP A 151 8.29 1.51 15.78
C ASP A 151 7.03 1.93 15.01
N SER A 152 5.88 1.96 15.68
CA SER A 152 4.63 2.33 15.02
C SER A 152 4.63 3.77 14.51
N GLY A 153 5.37 4.68 15.15
CA GLY A 153 5.49 6.07 14.74
C GLY A 153 6.29 6.21 13.45
N ARG A 154 7.41 5.50 13.32
CA ARG A 154 8.16 5.41 12.06
C ARG A 154 7.32 4.77 10.97
N PHE A 155 6.60 3.70 11.28
CA PHE A 155 5.77 3.02 10.30
C PHE A 155 4.65 3.93 9.77
N GLN A 156 3.98 4.65 10.67
CA GLN A 156 2.93 5.61 10.32
C GLN A 156 3.47 6.68 9.37
N ARG A 157 4.63 7.28 9.67
CA ARG A 157 5.25 8.29 8.78
C ARG A 157 5.52 7.74 7.38
N LEU A 158 6.09 6.54 7.27
CA LEU A 158 6.36 5.91 5.98
C LEU A 158 5.09 5.61 5.18
N VAL A 159 4.02 5.18 5.85
CA VAL A 159 2.72 4.98 5.20
C VAL A 159 2.10 6.31 4.78
N ASP A 160 2.19 7.37 5.60
CA ASP A 160 1.70 8.70 5.24
C ASP A 160 2.45 9.30 4.06
N GLU A 161 3.77 9.15 4.01
CA GLU A 161 4.62 9.55 2.89
C GLU A 161 4.25 8.81 1.60
N LEU A 162 3.97 7.50 1.67
CA LEU A 162 3.43 6.75 0.54
C LEU A 162 2.09 7.33 0.10
N GLY A 163 1.15 7.56 1.02
CA GLY A 163 -0.17 8.09 0.69
C GLY A 163 -0.12 9.47 0.02
N ALA A 164 0.76 10.34 0.52
CA ALA A 164 0.96 11.68 -0.04
C ALA A 164 1.49 11.66 -1.48
N ALA A 165 2.27 10.66 -1.87
CA ALA A 165 2.72 10.47 -3.25
C ALA A 165 1.70 9.70 -4.10
N LEU A 166 1.10 8.63 -3.55
CA LEU A 166 0.24 7.69 -4.26
C LEU A 166 -1.06 8.34 -4.71
N PHE A 167 -1.81 9.00 -3.83
CA PHE A 167 -3.16 9.44 -4.19
C PHE A 167 -3.21 10.51 -5.28
N PRO A 168 -2.36 11.57 -5.24
CA PRO A 168 -2.31 12.53 -6.33
C PRO A 168 -1.93 11.88 -7.66
N HIS A 169 -0.99 10.94 -7.65
CA HIS A 169 -0.57 10.21 -8.84
C HIS A 169 -1.74 9.40 -9.44
N LEU A 170 -2.42 8.57 -8.64
CA LEU A 170 -3.56 7.79 -9.13
C LEU A 170 -4.67 8.69 -9.72
N GLU A 171 -4.95 9.83 -9.08
CA GLU A 171 -5.95 10.79 -9.58
C GLU A 171 -5.51 11.46 -10.88
N ALA A 172 -4.24 11.85 -10.99
CA ALA A 172 -3.67 12.45 -12.18
C ALA A 172 -3.74 11.50 -13.36
N GLU A 173 -3.33 10.25 -13.16
CA GLU A 173 -3.37 9.23 -14.21
C GLU A 173 -4.81 8.88 -14.61
N GLU A 174 -5.70 8.61 -13.65
CA GLU A 174 -7.12 8.35 -13.93
C GLU A 174 -7.77 9.50 -14.70
N THR A 175 -7.40 10.74 -14.37
CA THR A 175 -7.85 11.94 -15.09
C THR A 175 -7.31 11.95 -16.50
N SER A 176 -6.01 11.73 -16.69
CA SER A 176 -5.41 11.63 -18.03
C SER A 176 -6.10 10.57 -18.88
N LEU A 177 -6.42 9.40 -18.31
CA LEU A 177 -7.05 8.26 -18.99
C LEU A 177 -8.56 8.42 -19.30
N ARG A 178 -9.20 9.53 -18.93
CA ARG A 178 -10.64 9.74 -19.18
C ARG A 178 -10.97 9.73 -20.67
N PRO A 179 -12.15 9.21 -21.07
CA PRO A 179 -12.57 9.17 -22.47
C PRO A 179 -12.52 10.52 -23.19
N SER A 180 -12.87 11.60 -22.48
CA SER A 180 -12.82 12.97 -23.02
C SER A 180 -11.40 13.39 -23.39
N ASN A 181 -10.41 13.02 -22.58
CA ASN A 181 -9.02 13.37 -22.77
C ASN A 181 -8.38 12.54 -23.88
N MET A 182 -8.70 11.24 -23.94
CA MET A 182 -8.30 10.38 -25.07
C MET A 182 -8.81 10.94 -26.41
N LYS A 183 -10.09 11.34 -26.46
CA LYS A 183 -10.70 11.97 -27.64
C LYS A 183 -10.04 13.30 -27.99
N ALA A 184 -9.80 14.15 -27.00
CA ALA A 184 -9.15 15.46 -27.20
C ALA A 184 -7.70 15.33 -27.69
N ALA A 185 -6.98 14.30 -27.26
CA ALA A 185 -5.64 13.98 -27.76
C ALA A 185 -5.65 13.35 -29.17
N GLY A 186 -6.84 13.06 -29.72
CA GLY A 186 -7.04 12.59 -31.08
C GLY A 186 -6.80 11.09 -31.29
N PHE A 187 -6.80 10.29 -30.22
CA PHE A 187 -6.73 8.83 -30.35
C PHE A 187 -7.94 8.27 -31.11
N THR A 188 -7.75 7.19 -31.86
CA THR A 188 -8.86 6.39 -32.42
C THR A 188 -9.18 5.19 -31.52
N PRO A 189 -10.38 4.59 -31.61
CA PRO A 189 -10.70 3.35 -30.91
C PRO A 189 -9.75 2.20 -31.24
N GLU A 190 -9.31 2.09 -32.49
CA GLU A 190 -8.39 1.06 -32.96
C GLU A 190 -7.01 1.20 -32.31
N GLU A 191 -6.49 2.43 -32.23
CA GLU A 191 -5.23 2.73 -31.54
C GLU A 191 -5.33 2.32 -30.06
N LEU A 192 -6.39 2.74 -29.35
CA LEU A 192 -6.57 2.41 -27.93
C LEU A 192 -6.75 0.92 -27.67
N ASN A 193 -7.35 0.17 -28.59
CA ASN A 193 -7.49 -1.27 -28.49
C ASN A 193 -6.17 -2.02 -28.72
N SER A 194 -5.23 -1.42 -29.43
CA SER A 194 -3.91 -2.00 -29.70
C SER A 194 -2.92 -1.86 -28.54
N ILE A 195 -3.19 -0.95 -27.59
CA ILE A 195 -2.32 -0.73 -26.42
C ILE A 195 -2.38 -1.97 -25.50
N PRO A 196 -1.22 -2.59 -25.21
CA PRO A 196 -1.13 -3.75 -24.32
C PRO A 196 -1.50 -3.35 -22.90
N VAL A 197 -2.16 -4.25 -22.18
CA VAL A 197 -2.72 -4.06 -20.83
C VAL A 197 -2.71 -5.39 -20.09
#